data_AF-A0A0D3AW29-F1
#
_entry.id   AF-A0A0D3AW29-F1
#
_cell.length_a   1.000
_cell.length_b   1.000
_cell.length_c   1.000
_cell.angle_alpha   90.00
_cell.angle_beta   90.00
_cell.angle_gamma   90.00
#
_symmetry.space_group_name_H-M   'P 1'
#
loop_
_entity.id
_entity.type
_entity.pdbx_description
1 polymer ?
#
loop_
_entity_poly.entity_id
_entity_poly.type
_entity_poly.pdbx_seq_one_letter_code
_entity_poly.pdbx_strand_id
1 'polypeptide(L)'
;MNNLIIFMLVIVMCFGFKESSGCPPNTLQFKNQVAPDRTISVGCTSNRDEGKGITYVKFNDIYSFPVVESSRRIVWKCRITDQKNRNFVMLWRAYRGAYNARCGQIREYIADPKGLSLVRNKKPTKEFFPWMVSK
;
A
#
# COMPACT_ATOMS: atom_id res chain seq x y z
N MET A 1 35.50 13.52 35.69
CA MET A 1 35.04 13.44 34.28
C MET A 1 34.85 11.98 33.92
N ASN A 2 33.63 11.45 34.07
CA ASN A 2 33.22 10.14 33.51
C ASN A 2 31.69 9.90 33.60
N ASN A 3 30.95 10.73 34.35
CA ASN A 3 29.52 10.51 34.59
C ASN A 3 28.60 11.07 33.49
N LEU A 4 29.11 11.92 32.58
CA LEU A 4 28.33 12.47 31.47
C LEU A 4 28.06 11.44 30.36
N ILE A 5 28.98 10.47 30.18
CA ILE A 5 28.85 9.44 29.15
C ILE A 5 27.75 8.45 29.52
N ILE A 6 27.64 8.09 30.81
CA ILE A 6 26.62 7.16 31.31
C ILE A 6 25.22 7.76 31.13
N PHE A 7 25.04 9.05 31.41
CA PHE A 7 23.74 9.72 31.28
C PHE A 7 23.27 9.84 29.81
N MET A 8 24.19 10.14 28.88
CA MET A 8 23.86 10.19 27.45
C MET A 8 23.46 8.81 26.89
N LEU A 9 24.08 7.73 27.36
CA LEU A 9 23.77 6.36 26.93
C LEU A 9 22.35 5.92 27.35
N VAL A 10 21.90 6.35 28.53
CA VAL A 10 20.53 6.06 29.01
C VAL A 10 19.49 6.80 28.18
N ILE A 11 19.73 8.06 27.81
CA ILE A 11 18.79 8.85 27.00
C ILE A 11 18.64 8.25 25.61
N VAL A 12 19.73 7.81 24.97
CA VAL A 12 19.69 7.19 23.63
C VAL A 12 18.96 5.83 23.66
N MET A 13 19.12 5.03 24.72
CA MET A 13 18.35 3.78 24.88
C MET A 13 16.85 4.03 25.10
N CYS A 14 16.47 5.12 25.78
CA CYS A 14 15.05 5.48 25.95
C CYS A 14 14.38 5.93 24.65
N PHE A 15 15.12 6.47 23.68
CA PHE A 15 14.57 6.84 22.35
C PHE A 15 14.65 5.70 21.32
N GLY A 16 15.50 4.68 21.54
CA GLY A 16 15.61 3.50 20.68
C GLY A 16 14.47 2.48 20.82
N PHE A 17 13.57 2.67 21.78
CA PHE A 17 12.50 1.71 22.13
C PHE A 17 11.08 2.30 22.05
N LYS A 18 10.82 3.15 21.05
CA LYS A 18 9.45 3.23 20.47
C LYS A 18 9.26 2.13 19.43
N GLU A 19 9.67 0.90 19.74
CA GLU A 19 8.97 -0.24 19.19
C GLU A 19 7.57 -0.17 19.79
N SER A 20 6.60 0.32 19.01
CA SER A 20 5.22 0.18 19.43
C SER A 20 4.99 -1.31 19.63
N SER A 21 4.78 -1.74 20.87
CA SER A 21 4.08 -2.97 21.23
C SER A 21 2.61 -2.93 20.76
N GLY A 22 2.37 -2.29 19.63
CA GLY A 22 1.09 -1.96 19.03
C GLY A 22 1.07 -2.51 17.60
N CYS A 23 -0.13 -2.82 17.15
CA CYS A 23 -0.44 -3.33 15.83
C CYS A 23 0.27 -2.51 14.71
N PRO A 24 1.32 -3.04 14.04
CA PRO A 24 1.93 -2.33 12.92
C PRO A 24 0.93 -2.08 11.80
N PRO A 25 1.03 -0.94 11.09
CA PRO A 25 0.11 -0.64 10.00
C PRO A 25 0.18 -1.70 8.91
N ASN A 26 -0.95 -1.94 8.26
CA ASN A 26 -0.98 -2.74 7.04
C ASN A 26 -0.42 -1.90 5.89
N THR A 27 -0.10 -2.52 4.76
CA THR A 27 0.47 -1.82 3.60
C THR A 27 -0.32 -2.17 2.35
N LEU A 28 -0.71 -1.16 1.59
CA LEU A 28 -1.15 -1.31 0.20
C LEU A 28 0.04 -1.04 -0.72
N GLN A 29 0.27 -1.95 -1.66
CA GLN A 29 1.36 -1.85 -2.64
C GLN A 29 0.82 -2.05 -4.05
N PHE A 30 1.42 -1.32 -4.99
CA PHE A 30 1.12 -1.36 -6.40
C PHE A 30 2.42 -1.48 -7.16
N LYS A 31 2.62 -2.63 -7.81
CA LYS A 31 3.80 -2.93 -8.59
C LYS A 31 3.46 -2.89 -10.06
N ASN A 32 4.26 -2.21 -10.87
CA ASN A 32 4.07 -2.19 -12.31
C ASN A 32 4.97 -3.23 -13.00
N GLN A 33 4.36 -4.21 -13.64
CA GLN A 33 5.02 -5.20 -14.50
C GLN A 33 4.33 -5.30 -15.87
N VAL A 34 3.69 -4.23 -16.35
CA VAL A 34 2.96 -4.25 -17.63
C VAL A 34 3.93 -4.40 -18.80
N ALA A 35 4.80 -3.42 -19.04
CA ALA A 35 5.91 -3.51 -20.01
C ALA A 35 6.91 -2.33 -19.78
N PRO A 36 8.14 -2.40 -20.31
CA PRO A 36 9.18 -1.38 -20.08
C PRO A 36 8.79 0.06 -20.40
N ASP A 37 7.95 0.27 -21.42
CA ASP A 37 7.47 1.57 -21.89
C ASP A 37 6.11 1.97 -21.28
N ARG A 38 5.63 1.23 -20.28
CA ARG A 38 4.32 1.40 -19.66
C ARG A 38 4.45 2.00 -18.28
N THR A 39 3.72 3.09 -18.07
CA THR A 39 3.54 3.71 -16.76
C THR A 39 2.08 3.55 -16.34
N ILE A 40 1.85 3.10 -15.11
CA ILE A 40 0.51 3.11 -14.51
C ILE A 40 0.36 4.33 -13.60
N SER A 41 -0.83 4.92 -13.56
CA SER A 41 -1.20 5.88 -12.54
C SER A 41 -2.06 5.20 -11.49
N VAL A 42 -1.81 5.47 -10.21
CA VAL A 42 -2.56 4.97 -9.07
C VAL A 42 -3.14 6.14 -8.31
N GLY A 43 -4.47 6.21 -8.23
CA GLY A 43 -5.19 7.17 -7.40
C GLY A 43 -6.02 6.45 -6.35
N CYS A 44 -5.84 6.75 -5.07
CA CYS A 44 -6.54 6.08 -3.98
C CYS A 44 -7.22 7.07 -3.04
N THR A 45 -8.44 6.72 -2.61
CA THR A 45 -9.23 7.46 -1.63
C THR A 45 -9.84 6.51 -0.60
N SER A 46 -9.93 6.96 0.64
CA SER A 46 -10.56 6.20 1.72
C SER A 46 -11.99 6.65 2.00
N ASN A 47 -12.74 5.87 2.75
CA ASN A 47 -14.05 6.26 3.30
C ASN A 47 -13.96 7.21 4.51
N ARG A 48 -12.78 7.81 4.74
CA ARG A 48 -12.52 8.82 5.78
C ARG A 48 -11.97 10.11 5.16
N ASP A 49 -12.24 10.32 3.87
CA ASP A 49 -11.80 11.49 3.10
C ASP A 49 -10.27 11.67 3.00
N GLU A 50 -9.51 10.60 3.29
CA GLU A 50 -8.06 10.56 3.07
C GLU A 50 -7.79 10.19 1.61
N GLY A 51 -7.10 11.07 0.88
CA GLY A 51 -6.64 10.84 -0.49
C GLY A 51 -5.12 10.75 -0.56
N LYS A 52 -4.59 9.91 -1.47
CA LYS A 52 -3.15 9.85 -1.76
C LYS A 52 -2.73 10.61 -3.02
N GLY A 53 -3.66 11.34 -3.64
CA GLY A 53 -3.44 11.94 -4.95
C GLY A 53 -3.21 10.88 -6.04
N ILE A 54 -2.72 11.31 -7.20
CA ILE A 54 -2.35 10.43 -8.31
C ILE A 54 -0.83 10.25 -8.28
N THR A 55 -0.38 9.00 -8.22
CA THR A 55 1.05 8.64 -8.31
C THR A 55 1.31 7.85 -9.58
N TYR A 56 2.38 8.18 -10.30
CA TYR A 56 2.81 7.48 -11.50
C TYR A 56 3.89 6.45 -11.15
N VAL A 57 3.70 5.21 -11.57
CA VAL A 57 4.59 4.08 -11.27
C VAL A 57 5.18 3.57 -12.57
N LYS A 58 6.50 3.73 -12.74
CA LYS A 58 7.22 3.25 -13.94
C LYS A 58 7.36 1.73 -13.90
N PHE A 59 7.78 1.14 -15.02
CA PHE A 59 8.01 -0.30 -15.09
C PHE A 59 9.00 -0.77 -14.02
N ASN A 60 8.68 -1.88 -13.36
CA ASN A 60 9.38 -2.47 -12.21
C ASN A 60 9.41 -1.64 -10.92
N ASP A 61 8.84 -0.43 -10.89
CA ASP A 61 8.70 0.34 -9.66
C ASP A 61 7.52 -0.16 -8.82
N ILE A 62 7.59 0.15 -7.53
CA ILE A 62 6.56 -0.15 -6.53
C ILE A 62 6.15 1.15 -5.84
N TYR A 63 4.86 1.43 -5.86
CA TYR A 63 4.26 2.46 -5.02
C TYR A 63 3.58 1.82 -3.83
N SER A 64 3.78 2.36 -2.63
CA SER A 64 3.16 1.84 -1.42
C SER A 64 2.82 2.91 -0.40
N PHE A 65 1.83 2.63 0.45
CA PHE A 65 1.51 3.47 1.60
C PHE A 65 0.92 2.65 2.75
N PRO A 66 1.10 3.10 4.00
CA PRO A 66 0.55 2.43 5.17
C PRO A 66 -0.96 2.65 5.29
N VAL A 67 -1.64 1.65 5.83
CA VAL A 67 -3.07 1.64 6.16
C VAL A 67 -3.22 1.31 7.63
N VAL A 68 -3.63 2.32 8.41
CA VAL A 68 -3.90 2.18 9.84
C VAL A 68 -5.36 1.77 10.03
N GLU A 69 -5.58 0.59 10.61
CA GLU A 69 -6.91 0.20 11.07
C GLU A 69 -7.26 0.90 12.39
N SER A 70 -8.53 1.26 12.57
CA SER A 70 -9.05 1.76 13.85
C SER A 70 -10.47 1.24 14.06
N SER A 71 -11.10 1.60 15.18
CA SER A 71 -12.45 1.15 15.56
C SER A 71 -13.49 1.33 14.44
N ARG A 72 -13.42 2.43 13.69
CA ARG A 72 -14.27 2.63 12.50
C ARG A 72 -13.63 1.93 11.30
N ARG A 73 -14.30 0.96 10.70
CA ARG A 73 -13.76 0.20 9.56
C ARG A 73 -13.28 1.09 8.39
N ILE A 74 -11.98 1.01 8.07
CA ILE A 74 -11.37 1.68 6.92
C ILE A 74 -11.62 0.89 5.63
N VAL A 75 -11.92 1.60 4.54
CA VAL A 75 -12.04 1.05 3.20
C VAL A 75 -11.29 1.97 2.25
N TRP A 76 -10.39 1.39 1.46
CA TRP A 76 -9.67 2.10 0.41
C TRP A 76 -10.20 1.69 -0.95
N LYS A 77 -10.54 2.70 -1.75
CA LYS A 77 -10.89 2.60 -3.16
C LYS A 77 -9.71 3.10 -3.97
N CYS A 78 -9.32 2.39 -5.01
CA CYS A 78 -8.22 2.79 -5.88
C CYS A 78 -8.59 2.68 -7.35
N ARG A 79 -8.19 3.66 -8.14
CA ARG A 79 -8.20 3.63 -9.60
C ARG A 79 -6.78 3.43 -10.10
N ILE A 80 -6.58 2.41 -10.89
CA ILE A 80 -5.31 2.15 -11.57
C ILE A 80 -5.55 2.34 -13.06
N THR A 81 -4.68 3.06 -13.75
CA THR A 81 -4.83 3.33 -15.20
C THR A 81 -3.50 3.14 -15.90
N ASP A 82 -3.46 2.32 -16.94
CA ASP A 82 -2.36 2.30 -17.90
C ASP A 82 -2.42 3.59 -18.71
N GLN A 83 -1.42 4.46 -18.54
CA GLN A 83 -1.41 5.78 -19.16
C GLN A 83 -1.32 5.73 -20.68
N LYS A 84 -0.70 4.68 -21.24
CA LYS A 84 -0.50 4.55 -22.68
C LYS A 84 -1.72 3.97 -23.38
N ASN A 85 -2.34 2.92 -22.84
CA ASN A 85 -3.57 2.34 -23.44
C ASN A 85 -4.86 3.01 -22.92
N ARG A 86 -4.79 3.84 -21.88
CA ARG A 86 -5.94 4.40 -21.16
C ARG A 86 -6.88 3.35 -20.56
N ASN A 87 -6.44 2.10 -20.48
CA ASN A 87 -7.14 1.03 -19.79
C ASN A 87 -7.08 1.26 -18.28
N PHE A 88 -8.13 0.88 -17.56
CA PHE A 88 -8.19 1.11 -16.12
C PHE A 88 -8.81 -0.05 -15.35
N VAL A 89 -8.52 -0.10 -14.06
CA VAL A 89 -9.18 -0.96 -13.09
C VAL A 89 -9.63 -0.12 -11.90
N MET A 90 -10.89 -0.28 -11.52
CA MET A 90 -11.46 0.30 -10.30
C MET A 90 -11.51 -0.75 -9.20
N LEU A 91 -10.58 -0.66 -8.26
CA LEU A 91 -10.56 -1.47 -7.05
C LEU A 91 -11.41 -0.80 -5.98
N TRP A 92 -12.71 -1.11 -5.94
CA TRP A 92 -13.64 -0.57 -4.93
C TRP A 92 -13.32 -0.99 -3.48
N ARG A 93 -12.52 -2.04 -3.31
CA ARG A 93 -12.07 -2.57 -2.02
C ARG A 93 -10.62 -2.99 -2.08
N ALA A 94 -9.74 -2.11 -2.56
CA ALA A 94 -8.29 -2.33 -2.54
C ALA A 94 -7.82 -2.71 -1.12
N TYR A 95 -8.36 -2.00 -0.13
CA TYR A 95 -8.31 -2.42 1.26
C TYR A 95 -9.69 -2.38 1.90
N ARG A 96 -9.94 -3.33 2.80
CA ARG A 96 -11.08 -3.31 3.72
C ARG A 96 -10.59 -3.85 5.05
N GLY A 97 -10.68 -3.02 6.09
CA GLY A 97 -10.33 -3.42 7.44
C GLY A 97 -11.20 -4.57 7.93
N ALA A 98 -10.73 -5.33 8.92
CA ALA A 98 -11.54 -6.37 9.54
C ALA A 98 -12.36 -5.84 10.72
N TYR A 99 -13.15 -6.72 11.33
CA TYR A 99 -13.79 -6.42 12.62
C TYR A 99 -12.74 -6.34 13.73
N ASN A 100 -11.87 -7.36 13.80
CA ASN A 100 -10.67 -7.34 14.64
C ASN A 100 -9.51 -6.75 13.83
N ALA A 101 -8.79 -5.78 14.43
CA ALA A 101 -7.71 -5.09 13.76
C ALA A 101 -6.64 -6.08 13.28
N ARG A 102 -6.27 -6.00 12.01
CA ARG A 102 -5.14 -6.76 11.45
C ARG A 102 -3.89 -5.90 11.45
N CYS A 103 -2.74 -6.54 11.60
CA CYS A 103 -1.47 -5.86 11.77
C CYS A 103 -0.45 -6.38 10.77
N GLY A 104 0.35 -5.47 10.21
CA GLY A 104 1.51 -5.80 9.37
C GLY A 104 1.18 -6.56 8.09
N GLN A 105 -0.07 -6.57 7.64
CA GLN A 105 -0.45 -7.26 6.42
C GLN A 105 -0.07 -6.44 5.20
N ILE A 106 0.38 -7.12 4.15
CA ILE A 106 0.68 -6.52 2.86
C ILE A 106 -0.36 -7.00 1.84
N ARG A 107 -0.96 -6.07 1.13
CA ARG A 107 -1.76 -6.32 -0.07
C ARG A 107 -1.04 -5.69 -1.25
N GLU A 108 -0.44 -6.52 -2.08
CA GLU A 108 0.29 -6.10 -3.26
C GLU A 108 -0.53 -6.40 -4.51
N TYR A 109 -0.84 -5.36 -5.26
CA TYR A 109 -1.46 -5.45 -6.57
C TYR A 109 -0.38 -5.34 -7.64
N ILE A 110 -0.19 -6.40 -8.41
CA ILE A 110 0.79 -6.46 -9.49
C ILE A 110 0.05 -6.25 -10.81
N ALA A 111 0.34 -5.13 -11.47
CA ALA A 111 -0.20 -4.83 -12.79
C ALA A 111 0.65 -5.50 -13.88
N ASP A 112 0.00 -6.23 -14.77
CA ASP A 112 0.61 -6.92 -15.91
C ASP A 112 -0.20 -6.62 -17.21
N PRO A 113 0.20 -7.11 -18.40
CA PRO A 113 -0.54 -6.85 -19.63
C PRO A 113 -2.02 -7.30 -19.61
N LYS A 114 -2.38 -8.29 -18.80
CA LYS A 114 -3.73 -8.85 -18.74
C LYS A 114 -4.61 -8.09 -17.74
N GLY A 115 -4.04 -7.59 -16.65
CA GLY A 115 -4.79 -6.92 -15.60
C GLY A 115 -3.99 -6.70 -14.33
N LEU A 116 -4.64 -6.81 -13.18
CA LEU A 116 -4.02 -6.77 -11.87
C LEU A 116 -4.24 -8.10 -11.14
N SER A 117 -3.17 -8.69 -10.63
CA SER A 117 -3.23 -9.82 -9.70
C SER A 117 -3.01 -9.35 -8.27
N LEU A 118 -3.65 -10.00 -7.29
CA LEU A 118 -3.44 -9.70 -5.88
C LEU A 118 -2.55 -10.76 -5.21
N VAL A 119 -1.53 -10.27 -4.51
CA VAL A 119 -0.67 -11.04 -3.61
C VAL A 119 -0.91 -10.53 -2.19
N ARG A 120 -1.17 -11.44 -1.25
CA ARG A 120 -1.35 -11.12 0.18
C ARG A 120 -0.21 -11.73 0.97
N ASN A 121 0.56 -10.91 1.70
CA ASN A 121 1.68 -11.37 2.52
C ASN A 121 2.63 -12.31 1.77
N LYS A 122 3.05 -11.91 0.55
CA LYS A 122 3.91 -12.70 -0.36
C LYS A 122 3.30 -14.03 -0.85
N LYS A 123 2.01 -14.27 -0.61
CA LYS A 123 1.28 -15.44 -1.12
C LYS A 123 0.31 -15.00 -2.23
N PRO A 124 0.41 -15.56 -3.44
CA PRO A 124 -0.51 -15.21 -4.52
C PRO A 124 -1.93 -15.63 -4.16
N THR A 125 -2.90 -14.83 -4.59
CA THR A 125 -4.32 -15.13 -4.42
C THR A 125 -4.97 -15.48 -5.76
N LYS A 126 -6.19 -16.05 -5.71
CA LYS A 126 -6.98 -16.30 -6.92
C LYS A 126 -7.66 -15.02 -7.47
N GLU A 127 -7.53 -13.90 -6.77
CA GLU A 127 -8.18 -12.63 -7.16
C GLU A 127 -7.41 -11.98 -8.31
N PHE A 128 -8.11 -11.76 -9.42
CA PHE A 128 -7.59 -11.14 -10.64
C PHE A 128 -8.60 -10.12 -11.16
N PHE A 129 -8.09 -8.98 -11.64
CA PHE A 129 -8.89 -7.85 -12.10
C PHE A 129 -8.47 -7.50 -13.53
N PRO A 130 -9.24 -7.87 -14.56
CA PRO A 130 -8.90 -7.55 -15.94
C PRO A 130 -8.97 -6.05 -16.19
N TRP A 131 -8.15 -5.58 -17.12
CA TRP A 131 -8.23 -4.21 -17.62
C TRP A 131 -9.61 -3.91 -18.23
N MET A 132 -10.21 -2.78 -17.83
CA MET A 132 -11.39 -2.23 -18.48
C MET A 132 -10.96 -1.17 -19.50
N VAL A 133 -11.56 -1.21 -20.67
CA VAL A 133 -11.33 -0.21 -21.72
C VAL A 133 -12.08 1.07 -21.34
N SER A 134 -11.41 2.21 -21.38
CA SER A 134 -12.11 3.49 -21.36
C SER A 134 -12.83 3.65 -22.70
N LYS A 135 -14.16 3.64 -22.68
CA LYS A 135 -14.94 4.14 -23.81
C LYS A 135 -14.68 5.63 -24.03
#